data_AF-A0A1I0DRP5-F1
#
_entry.id   AF-A0A1I0DRP5-F1
#
_cell.length_a   1.000
_cell.length_b   1.000
_cell.length_c   1.000
_cell.angle_alpha   90.00
_cell.angle_beta   90.00
_cell.angle_gamma   90.00
#
_symmetry.space_group_name_H-M   'P 1'
#
loop_
_entity.id
_entity.type
_entity.pdbx_description
1 polymer ?
#
loop_
_entity_poly.entity_id
_entity_poly.type
_entity_poly.pdbx_seq_one_letter_code
_entity_poly.pdbx_strand_id
1 'polypeptide(L)' 'MNYTPEMEKQMQQSHQICYAEYSRKLEKRMIVEKRRDKEYEKCKHMVAELDNQIHK' A
#
# COMPACT_ATOMS: atom_id res chain seq x y z
N MET A 1 8.86 16.53 -6.44
CA MET A 1 8.52 15.11 -6.23
C MET A 1 8.45 14.48 -7.60
N ASN A 2 9.49 13.72 -7.97
CA ASN A 2 9.47 12.96 -9.22
C ASN A 2 8.86 11.60 -8.90
N TYR A 3 7.73 11.27 -9.51
CA TYR A 3 7.11 9.96 -9.46
C TYR A 3 7.05 9.39 -10.87
N THR A 4 7.13 8.07 -11.01
CA THR A 4 7.09 7.44 -12.34
C THR A 4 5.64 7.35 -12.85
N PRO A 5 5.44 7.24 -14.18
CA PRO A 5 4.11 6.95 -14.73
C PRO A 5 3.47 5.69 -14.15
N GLU A 6 4.27 4.68 -13.82
CA GLU A 6 3.82 3.43 -13.20
C GLU A 6 3.31 3.66 -11.78
N MET A 7 4.00 4.49 -11.01
CA MET A 7 3.54 4.90 -9.69
C MET A 7 2.17 5.59 -9.81
N GLU A 8 2.05 6.59 -10.68
CA GLU A 8 0.79 7.30 -10.94
C GLU A 8 -0.35 6.34 -11.32
N LYS A 9 -0.08 5.42 -12.25
CA LYS A 9 -1.04 4.39 -12.67
C LYS A 9 -1.49 3.52 -11.49
N GLN A 10 -0.55 3.02 -10.69
CA GLN A 10 -0.86 2.18 -9.53
C GLN A 10 -1.67 2.92 -8.46
N MET A 11 -1.34 4.20 -8.22
CA MET A 11 -2.06 5.03 -7.25
C MET A 11 -3.50 5.28 -7.69
N GLN A 12 -3.72 5.57 -8.97
CA GLN A 12 -5.08 5.71 -9.51
C GLN A 12 -5.86 4.39 -9.47
N GLN A 13 -5.22 3.26 -9.82
CA GLN A 13 -5.87 1.95 -9.80
C GLN A 13 -6.25 1.49 -8.39
N SER A 14 -5.36 1.67 -7.41
CA SER A 14 -5.52 1.10 -6.06
C SER A 14 -6.21 2.04 -5.08
N HIS A 15 -5.99 3.34 -5.23
CA HIS A 15 -6.41 4.36 -4.28
C HIS A 15 -7.28 5.45 -4.91
N GLN A 16 -7.49 5.42 -6.22
CA GLN A 16 -8.34 6.38 -6.97
C GLN A 16 -7.93 7.84 -6.77
N ILE A 17 -6.65 8.08 -6.49
CA ILE A 17 -6.06 9.41 -6.35
C ILE A 17 -4.77 9.50 -7.18
N CYS A 18 -4.39 10.72 -7.57
CA CYS A 18 -3.10 10.96 -8.22
C CYS A 18 -1.98 11.23 -7.21
N TYR A 19 -0.72 11.11 -7.62
CA TYR A 19 0.41 11.43 -6.75
C TYR A 19 0.47 12.91 -6.35
N ALA A 20 -0.02 13.81 -7.21
CA ALA A 20 -0.11 15.23 -6.88
C ALA A 20 -1.06 15.47 -5.69
N GLU A 21 -2.18 14.77 -5.62
CA GLU A 21 -3.10 14.85 -4.48
C GLU A 21 -2.56 14.16 -3.24
N TYR A 22 -1.98 12.97 -3.39
CA TYR A 22 -1.30 12.25 -2.32
C TYR A 22 -0.17 13.07 -1.68
N SER A 23 0.60 13.80 -2.49
CA SER A 23 1.72 14.63 -2.01
C SER A 23 1.28 15.94 -1.36
N ARG A 24 0.14 16.52 -1.75
CA ARG A 24 -0.32 17.81 -1.22
C ARG A 24 -1.32 17.69 -0.07
N LYS A 25 -2.14 16.65 -0.02
CA LYS A 25 -3.23 16.48 0.96
C LYS A 25 -2.83 15.44 2.02
N LEU A 26 -2.44 15.92 3.20
CA LEU A 26 -1.99 15.05 4.32
C LEU A 26 -3.05 14.00 4.69
N GLU A 27 -4.32 14.38 4.75
CA GLU A 27 -5.42 13.46 5.05
C GLU A 27 -5.50 12.30 4.04
N LYS A 28 -5.42 12.60 2.75
CA LYS A 28 -5.41 11.59 1.68
C LYS A 28 -4.20 10.67 1.80
N ARG A 29 -3.03 11.23 2.12
CA ARG A 29 -1.82 10.46 2.39
C ARG A 29 -2.02 9.48 3.55
N MET A 30 -2.55 9.95 4.68
CA MET A 30 -2.80 9.11 5.85
C MET A 30 -3.76 7.96 5.55
N ILE A 31 -4.78 8.17 4.71
CA ILE A 31 -5.72 7.10 4.32
C ILE A 31 -5.00 6.00 3.51
N VAL A 32 -4.15 6.40 2.56
CA VAL A 32 -3.36 5.45 1.75
C VAL A 32 -2.40 4.65 2.62
N GLU A 33 -1.61 5.33 3.46
CA GLU A 33 -0.63 4.66 4.31
C GLU A 33 -1.29 3.72 5.33
N LYS A 34 -2.43 4.11 5.94
CA LYS A 34 -3.21 3.21 6.80
C LYS A 34 -3.71 1.96 6.08
N ARG A 35 -4.05 2.05 4.79
CA ARG A 35 -4.44 0.87 4.01
C ARG A 35 -3.22 -0.02 3.75
N ARG A 36 -2.09 0.58 3.37
CA ARG A 36 -0.82 -0.14 3.14
C ARG A 36 -0.36 -0.88 4.39
N ASP A 37 -0.43 -0.26 5.55
CA ASP A 37 -0.07 -0.91 6.83
C ASP A 37 -0.93 -2.14 7.10
N LYS A 38 -2.25 -2.03 6.89
CA LYS A 38 -3.17 -3.16 7.07
C LYS A 38 -2.88 -4.32 6.12
N GLU A 39 -2.59 -4.01 4.85
CA GLU A 39 -2.23 -5.01 3.85
C GLU A 39 -0.90 -5.69 4.20
N TYR A 40 0.09 -4.91 4.63
CA TYR A 40 1.38 -5.42 5.08
C TYR A 40 1.24 -6.40 6.25
N GLU A 41 0.50 -6.01 7.31
CA GLU A 41 0.28 -6.89 8.46
C GLU A 41 -0.48 -8.16 8.07
N LYS A 42 -1.50 -8.07 7.21
CA LYS A 42 -2.23 -9.24 6.71
C LYS A 42 -1.30 -10.19 5.95
N CYS A 43 -0.47 -9.67 5.05
CA CYS A 43 0.50 -10.47 4.31
C CYS A 43 1.52 -11.12 5.24
N LYS A 44 2.03 -10.38 6.23
CA LYS A 44 2.97 -10.88 7.22
C LYS A 44 2.39 -12.04 8.04
N HIS A 45 1.14 -11.92 8.49
CA HIS A 45 0.44 -13.01 9.16
C HIS A 45 0.28 -14.24 8.26
N MET A 46 -0.16 -14.05 7.02
CA MET A 46 -0.32 -15.15 6.06
C MET A 46 1.01 -15.88 5.78
N VAL A 47 2.10 -15.12 5.61
CA VAL A 47 3.45 -15.70 5.43
C VAL A 47 3.86 -16.50 6.66
N ALA A 48 3.66 -15.98 7.87
CA ALA A 48 3.96 -16.70 9.10
C ALA A 48 3.12 -17.98 9.25
N GLU A 49 1.86 -17.97 8.85
CA GLU A 49 1.00 -19.17 8.86
C GLU A 49 1.50 -20.24 7.88
N LEU A 50 1.89 -19.85 6.66
CA LEU A 50 2.46 -20.77 5.67
C LEU A 50 3.79 -21.35 6.15
N ASP A 51 4.64 -20.52 6.73
CA ASP A 51 5.94 -20.93 7.26
C ASP A 51 5.79 -21.98 8.38
N ASN A 52 4.85 -21.76 9.30
CA ASN A 52 4.52 -22.72 10.36
C ASN A 52 3.96 -24.05 9.81
N GLN A 53 3.29 -24.06 8.66
CA GLN A 53 2.77 -25.29 8.04
C GLN A 53 3.87 -26.10 7.34
N ILE A 54 4.88 -25.43 6.78
CA ILE A 54 6.01 -26.07 6.09
C ILE A 54 7.01 -26.67 7.09
N HIS A 55 7.22 -25.99 8.22
CA HIS A 55 8.15 -26.43 9.27
C HIS A 55 7.55 -27.50 10.21
N LYS A 56 6.37 -28.05 9.90
CA LYS A 56 5.67 -29.08 10.68
C LYS A 56 5.83 -30.46 10.06
#